data_AF-A0AB36FL53-F1
#
_entry.id   AF-A0AB36FL53-F1
#
_cell.length_a   1.000
_cell.length_b   1.000
_cell.length_c   1.000
_cell.angle_alpha   90.00
_cell.angle_beta   90.00
_cell.angle_gamma   90.00
#
_symmetry.space_group_name_H-M   'P 1'
#
loop_
_entity.id
_entity.type
_entity.pdbx_description
1 polymer ?
#
loop_
_entity_poly.entity_id
_entity_poly.type
_entity_poly.pdbx_seq_one_letter_code
_entity_poly.pdbx_strand_id
1 'polypeptide(L)'
;MCGQTVEVVHVHGNNTVERFCGFKSFASMMRGKSCVLTEIQAFSQSDDLVYPAWRWFHRNDWLLGERSTEGVYLITMEDGMPLVVNAYDVSRDPYNQSTKDKPNNVHNFERRRA
;
A
#
# COMPACT_ATOMS: atom_id res chain seq x y z
N MET A 1 -8.88 8.94 21.31
CA MET A 1 -9.37 7.95 20.31
C MET A 1 -8.23 7.69 19.34
N CYS A 2 -7.93 6.43 19.03
CA CYS A 2 -7.04 6.07 17.91
C CYS A 2 -7.82 6.19 16.59
N GLY A 3 -7.16 6.55 15.49
CA GLY A 3 -7.79 6.83 14.20
C GLY A 3 -7.06 6.18 13.04
N GLN A 4 -7.74 6.07 11.89
CA GLN A 4 -7.16 5.57 10.66
C GLN A 4 -7.61 6.46 9.49
N THR A 5 -6.71 6.68 8.55
CA THR A 5 -6.96 7.46 7.33
C THR A 5 -6.50 6.70 6.09
N VAL A 6 -7.01 7.11 4.94
CA VAL A 6 -6.58 6.64 3.62
C VAL A 6 -6.39 7.84 2.71
N GLU A 7 -5.45 7.73 1.78
CA GLU A 7 -5.34 8.69 0.69
C GLU A 7 -6.25 8.25 -0.46
N VAL A 8 -7.12 9.16 -0.91
CA VAL A 8 -7.99 8.95 -2.06
C VAL A 8 -7.42 9.66 -3.27
N VAL A 9 -7.25 8.89 -4.35
CA VAL A 9 -6.69 9.36 -5.61
C VAL A 9 -7.79 9.98 -6.46
N HIS A 10 -7.54 11.18 -6.97
CA HIS A 10 -8.45 11.88 -7.87
C HIS A 10 -7.86 11.97 -9.28
N VAL A 11 -8.68 11.70 -10.29
CA VAL A 11 -8.25 11.78 -11.70
C VAL A 11 -7.88 13.22 -12.08
N HIS A 12 -8.56 14.20 -11.50
CA HIS A 12 -8.32 15.62 -11.74
C HIS A 12 -8.30 16.34 -10.39
N GLY A 13 -7.10 16.58 -9.86
CA GLY A 13 -6.90 17.32 -8.61
C GLY A 13 -5.81 16.72 -7.72
N ASN A 14 -5.67 17.30 -6.53
CA ASN A 14 -4.79 16.74 -5.52
C ASN A 14 -5.48 15.57 -4.81
N ASN A 15 -4.69 14.59 -4.41
CA ASN A 15 -5.15 13.53 -3.53
C ASN A 15 -5.67 14.09 -2.20
N THR A 16 -6.63 13.39 -1.59
CA THR A 16 -7.22 13.81 -0.32
C THR A 16 -7.05 12.73 0.74
N VAL A 17 -6.68 13.12 1.96
CA VAL A 17 -6.65 12.22 3.10
C VAL A 17 -8.03 12.19 3.75
N GLU A 18 -8.65 11.01 3.79
CA GLU A 18 -10.00 10.80 4.31
C GLU A 18 -10.00 9.78 5.45
N ARG A 19 -11.05 9.82 6.29
CA ARG A 19 -11.23 8.86 7.38
C ARG A 19 -11.42 7.46 6.82
N PHE A 20 -10.69 6.49 7.37
CA PHE A 20 -10.91 5.08 7.11
C PHE A 20 -11.98 4.52 8.04
N CYS A 21 -12.97 3.85 7.47
CA CYS A 21 -14.12 3.31 8.19
C CYS A 21 -14.15 1.77 8.25
N GLY A 22 -13.19 1.10 7.60
CA GLY A 22 -13.08 -0.36 7.62
C GLY A 22 -13.32 -0.99 6.25
N PHE A 23 -13.93 -2.17 6.24
CA PHE A 23 -14.01 -3.04 5.07
C PHE A 23 -15.44 -3.29 4.64
N LYS A 24 -15.66 -3.43 3.33
CA LYS A 24 -16.93 -3.87 2.75
C LYS A 24 -16.69 -4.96 1.70
N SER A 25 -17.67 -5.84 1.54
CA SER A 25 -17.67 -6.83 0.47
C SER A 25 -17.95 -6.16 -0.87
N PHE A 26 -17.28 -6.60 -1.93
CA PHE A 26 -17.54 -6.18 -3.31
C PHE A 26 -19.02 -6.33 -3.70
N ALA A 27 -19.70 -7.39 -3.21
CA ALA A 27 -21.11 -7.62 -3.46
C ALA A 27 -22.03 -6.53 -2.89
N SER A 28 -21.57 -5.80 -1.86
CA SER A 28 -22.33 -4.72 -1.21
C SER A 28 -22.03 -3.33 -1.78
N MET A 29 -21.18 -3.23 -2.80
CA MET A 29 -20.70 -1.94 -3.30
C MET A 29 -21.79 -1.14 -4.00
N MET A 30 -21.95 0.12 -3.61
CA MET A 30 -22.87 1.06 -4.23
C MET A 30 -22.30 1.65 -5.51
N ARG A 31 -23.06 1.57 -6.60
CA ARG A 31 -22.70 2.22 -7.87
C ARG A 31 -22.54 3.73 -7.69
N GLY A 32 -21.52 4.30 -8.34
CA GLY A 32 -21.24 5.74 -8.31
C GLY A 32 -20.51 6.25 -7.06
N LYS A 33 -20.17 5.37 -6.12
CA LYS A 33 -19.41 5.72 -4.90
C LYS A 33 -18.00 5.12 -4.87
N SER A 34 -17.58 4.47 -5.94
CA SER A 34 -16.25 3.89 -6.08
C SER A 34 -15.17 4.97 -6.11
N CYS A 35 -14.06 4.72 -5.44
CA CYS A 35 -12.87 5.56 -5.45
C CYS A 35 -11.60 4.69 -5.44
N VAL A 36 -10.46 5.29 -5.74
CA VAL A 36 -9.16 4.60 -5.69
C VAL A 36 -8.43 5.05 -4.44
N LEU A 37 -7.93 4.09 -3.68
CA LEU A 37 -7.23 4.31 -2.42
C LEU A 37 -5.76 3.97 -2.57
N THR A 38 -4.94 4.73 -1.87
CA THR A 38 -3.55 4.43 -1.57
C THR A 38 -3.25 4.78 -0.11
N GLU A 39 -2.09 4.37 0.38
CA GLU A 39 -1.54 4.73 1.69
C GLU A 39 -2.53 4.73 2.88
N ILE A 40 -2.89 3.55 3.39
CA ILE A 40 -3.68 3.44 4.62
C ILE A 40 -2.77 3.70 5.83
N GLN A 41 -3.08 4.74 6.61
CA GLN A 41 -2.32 5.16 7.78
C GLN A 41 -3.13 4.95 9.07
N ALA A 42 -2.47 4.46 10.12
CA ALA A 42 -3.07 4.30 11.44
C ALA A 42 -2.33 5.15 12.47
N PHE A 43 -3.07 5.69 13.44
CA PHE A 43 -2.54 6.56 14.48
C PHE A 43 -2.94 6.01 15.84
N SER A 44 -1.99 6.00 16.77
CA SER A 44 -2.24 5.59 18.15
C SER A 44 -2.70 6.79 19.01
N GLN A 45 -2.99 6.56 20.30
CA GLN A 45 -3.43 7.63 21.20
C GLN A 45 -2.35 8.69 21.48
N SER A 46 -1.07 8.39 21.20
CA SER A 46 0.03 9.35 21.31
C SER A 46 0.24 10.18 20.03
N ASP A 47 -0.67 10.10 19.05
CA ASP A 47 -0.52 10.69 17.69
C ASP A 47 0.69 10.18 16.90
N ASP A 48 1.41 9.18 17.44
CA ASP A 48 2.46 8.50 16.70
C ASP A 48 1.84 7.76 15.51
N LEU A 49 2.32 8.11 14.32
CA LEU A 49 1.98 7.45 13.07
C LEU A 49 2.48 6.01 13.12
N VAL A 50 1.56 5.06 13.15
CA VAL A 50 1.83 3.64 13.10
C VAL A 50 1.95 3.24 11.62
N TYR A 51 3.14 3.47 11.04
CA TYR A 51 3.49 3.00 9.69
C TYR A 51 3.68 1.47 9.66
N PRO A 52 3.12 0.77 8.65
CA PRO A 52 1.72 0.65 8.31
C PRO A 52 1.10 -0.65 8.88
N ALA A 53 -0.18 -0.58 9.24
CA ALA A 53 -0.95 -1.68 9.82
C ALA A 53 -1.31 -2.81 8.83
N TRP A 54 -0.88 -2.77 7.55
CA TRP A 54 -1.11 -3.83 6.57
C TRP A 54 0.17 -4.10 5.77
N ARG A 55 0.94 -5.08 6.25
CA ARG A 55 2.28 -5.47 5.78
C ARG A 55 2.30 -6.08 4.36
N TRP A 56 1.18 -6.13 3.66
CA TRP A 56 0.99 -6.91 2.43
C TRP A 56 0.83 -6.07 1.16
N PHE A 57 0.57 -4.76 1.27
CA PHE A 57 0.43 -3.91 0.09
C PHE A 57 1.67 -3.05 -0.08
N HIS A 58 2.16 -3.00 -1.32
CA HIS A 58 3.18 -2.04 -1.67
C HIS A 58 2.57 -0.64 -1.62
N ARG A 59 3.40 0.34 -1.25
CA ARG A 59 3.02 1.76 -1.22
C ARG A 59 2.37 2.26 -2.53
N ASN A 60 2.66 1.56 -3.63
CA ASN A 60 2.24 1.92 -4.97
C ASN A 60 1.03 1.10 -5.46
N ASP A 61 0.48 0.20 -4.65
CA ASP A 61 -0.74 -0.53 -5.01
C ASP A 61 -1.96 0.37 -4.91
N TRP A 62 -2.79 0.34 -5.94
CA TRP A 62 -4.05 1.07 -5.98
C TRP A 62 -5.17 0.13 -5.62
N LEU A 63 -5.91 0.47 -4.58
CA LEU A 63 -6.98 -0.37 -4.05
C LEU A 63 -8.34 0.22 -4.37
N LEU A 64 -9.36 -0.64 -4.48
CA LEU A 64 -10.73 -0.19 -4.68
C LEU A 64 -11.35 0.20 -3.33
N GLY A 65 -11.88 1.41 -3.25
CA GLY A 65 -12.63 1.91 -2.10
C GLY A 65 -14.05 2.31 -2.45
N GLU A 66 -14.87 2.49 -1.42
CA GLU A 66 -16.18 3.12 -1.50
C GLU A 66 -16.25 4.33 -0.55
N ARG A 67 -16.58 5.50 -1.09
CA ARG A 67 -16.88 6.69 -0.31
C ARG A 67 -18.29 6.64 0.29
N SER A 68 -18.38 7.01 1.55
CA SER A 68 -19.63 7.20 2.28
C SER A 68 -19.63 8.57 2.98
N THR A 69 -20.75 8.94 3.59
CA THR A 69 -20.84 10.15 4.42
C THR A 69 -19.96 10.10 5.66
N GLU A 70 -19.57 8.92 6.11
CA GLU A 70 -18.75 8.72 7.32
C GLU A 70 -17.25 8.68 7.02
N GLY A 71 -16.88 8.55 5.74
CA GLY A 71 -15.52 8.29 5.29
C GLY A 71 -15.48 7.15 4.27
N VAL A 72 -14.34 6.49 4.19
CA VAL A 72 -14.01 5.55 3.12
C VAL A 72 -13.90 4.13 3.64
N TYR A 73 -14.51 3.19 2.92
CA TYR A 73 -14.37 1.75 3.15
C TYR A 73 -13.48 1.12 2.08
N LEU A 74 -12.61 0.19 2.47
CA LEU A 74 -11.85 -0.64 1.53
C LEU A 74 -12.73 -1.79 1.03
N ILE A 75 -12.73 -2.04 -0.27
CA ILE A 75 -13.49 -3.13 -0.86
C ILE A 75 -12.67 -4.42 -0.87
N THR A 76 -13.29 -5.48 -0.39
CA THR A 76 -12.73 -6.83 -0.26
C THR A 76 -13.55 -7.84 -1.04
N MET A 77 -12.89 -8.89 -1.52
CA MET A 77 -13.49 -10.07 -2.13
C MET A 77 -14.05 -11.00 -1.05
N GLU A 78 -14.72 -12.10 -1.44
CA GLU A 78 -15.34 -13.04 -0.49
C GLU A 78 -14.32 -13.74 0.43
N ASP A 79 -13.08 -13.89 -0.03
CA ASP A 79 -11.95 -14.43 0.75
C ASP A 79 -11.36 -13.42 1.75
N GLY A 80 -11.92 -12.20 1.81
CA GLY A 80 -11.45 -11.11 2.66
C GLY A 80 -10.27 -10.33 2.08
N MET A 81 -9.79 -10.68 0.88
CA MET A 81 -8.67 -9.99 0.25
C MET A 81 -9.12 -8.67 -0.37
N PRO A 82 -8.40 -7.56 -0.13
CA PRO A 82 -8.64 -6.28 -0.80
C PRO A 82 -8.56 -6.39 -2.33
N LEU A 83 -9.45 -5.67 -3.00
CA LEU A 83 -9.47 -5.63 -4.46
C LEU A 83 -8.43 -4.62 -4.96
N VAL A 84 -7.38 -5.12 -5.61
CA VAL A 84 -6.31 -4.33 -6.22
C VAL A 84 -6.73 -3.92 -7.63
N VAL A 85 -6.80 -2.61 -7.89
CA VAL A 85 -7.16 -2.00 -9.17
C VAL A 85 -5.94 -1.83 -10.06
N ASN A 86 -4.78 -1.55 -9.47
CA ASN A 86 -3.50 -1.53 -10.16
C ASN A 86 -2.41 -1.99 -9.19
N ALA A 87 -1.66 -3.01 -9.58
CA ALA A 87 -0.52 -3.49 -8.79
C ALA A 87 0.75 -2.86 -9.34
N TYR A 88 1.59 -2.32 -8.47
CA TYR A 88 2.90 -1.88 -8.91
C TYR A 88 3.78 -3.10 -9.20
N ASP A 89 4.17 -3.28 -10.46
CA ASP A 89 5.04 -4.36 -10.87
C ASP A 89 6.48 -4.09 -10.38
N VAL A 90 6.86 -4.76 -9.30
CA VAL A 90 8.19 -4.67 -8.66
C VAL A 90 9.31 -5.11 -9.62
N SER A 91 9.01 -5.85 -10.70
CA SER A 91 10.02 -6.23 -11.69
C SER A 91 10.52 -5.05 -12.54
N ARG A 92 9.81 -3.92 -12.51
CA ARG A 92 10.17 -2.69 -13.23
C ARG A 92 10.81 -1.62 -12.34
N ASP A 93 11.10 -1.92 -11.08
CA ASP A 93 11.80 -0.99 -10.19
C ASP A 93 13.28 -0.88 -10.61
N PRO A 94 13.73 0.28 -11.16
CA PRO A 94 15.13 0.46 -11.55
C PRO A 94 16.10 0.41 -10.36
N TYR A 95 15.63 0.57 -9.12
CA TYR A 95 16.46 0.44 -7.91
C TYR A 95 16.65 -1.02 -7.48
N ASN A 96 15.79 -1.94 -7.92
CA ASN A 96 15.88 -3.36 -7.57
C ASN A 96 16.75 -4.19 -8.55
N GLN A 97 17.18 -3.57 -9.67
CA GLN A 97 18.16 -4.17 -10.59
C GLN A 97 19.62 -3.99 -10.11
N SER A 98 19.90 -3.06 -9.19
CA SER A 98 21.29 -2.74 -8.79
C SER A 98 21.96 -3.80 -7.89
N THR A 99 21.22 -4.76 -7.34
CA THR A 99 21.78 -5.79 -6.45
C THR A 99 22.14 -7.11 -7.14
N LYS A 100 21.80 -7.30 -8.42
CA LYS A 100 22.14 -8.53 -9.16
C LYS A 100 23.45 -8.45 -9.96
N ASP A 101 23.99 -7.26 -10.19
CA ASP A 101 25.20 -7.05 -11.02
C ASP A 101 26.45 -6.65 -10.22
N LYS A 102 26.57 -7.06 -8.96
CA LYS A 102 27.89 -7.04 -8.30
C LYS A 102 28.59 -8.37 -8.54
N PRO A 103 29.58 -8.46 -9.45
CA PRO A 103 30.48 -9.60 -9.46
C PRO A 103 31.13 -9.71 -8.09
N ASN A 104 31.03 -10.91 -7.50
CA ASN A 104 31.67 -11.27 -6.24
C ASN A 104 33.16 -10.92 -6.30
N ASN A 105 33.55 -9.79 -5.71
CA ASN A 105 34.94 -9.53 -5.34
C ASN A 105 35.27 -10.44 -4.16
N VAL A 106 35.53 -11.71 -4.47
CA VAL A 106 36.16 -12.64 -3.53
C VAL A 106 37.60 -12.14 -3.37
N HIS A 107 37.85 -11.51 -2.23
CA HIS A 107 39.19 -11.29 -1.70
C HIS A 107 39.91 -12.65 -1.62
N ASN A 108 40.78 -12.95 -2.59
CA ASN A 108 41.75 -14.03 -2.45
C ASN A 108 42.84 -13.58 -1.48
N PHE A 109 42.57 -13.82 -0.20
CA PHE A 109 43.55 -13.75 0.87
C PHE A 109 44.08 -15.17 1.13
N GLU A 110 44.94 -15.68 0.25
CA GLU A 110 45.75 -16.85 0.57
C GLU A 110 47.22 -16.45 0.71
N ARG A 111 47.62 -16.33 1.97
CA ARG A 111 49.01 -16.39 2.41
C ARG A 111 49.56 -17.81 2.21
N ARG A 112 50.90 -17.87 2.09
CA ARG A 112 51.84 -19.01 2.24
C ARG A 112 52.13 -19.68 0.89
N ARG A 113 53.37 -19.86 0.43
CA ARG A 113 54.73 -20.13 0.96
C ARG A 113 55.67 -19.90 -0.25
N ALA A 114 56.98 -19.75 -0.21
CA ALA A 114 58.06 -19.74 0.76
C ALA A 114 59.25 -19.05 0.04
#